data_AF-A0A6N2E564-F1
#
_entry.id   AF-A0A6N2E564-F1
#
_cell.length_a   1.000
_cell.length_b   1.000
_cell.length_c   1.000
_cell.angle_alpha   90.00
_cell.angle_beta   90.00
_cell.angle_gamma   90.00
#
_symmetry.space_group_name_H-M   'P 1'
#
loop_
_entity.id
_entity.type
_entity.pdbx_description
1 polymer ?
#
loop_
_entity_poly.entity_id
_entity_poly.type
_entity_poly.pdbx_seq_one_letter_code
_entity_poly.pdbx_strand_id
1 'polypeptide(L)'
;MKNLLLILIVLVSPVFLMAQDADVVYYEGRPEIRRDGSRGVELDFGDAVRPGESVVTGRRDFVELDQAGGNIIRVSPDTVFTLREVERDGQRETVMTNTVGAVSYRFGALAGRQQRVSSGTVVAGVRGTEFTVFAGSDGSSLFGVDTGMITVESAGVEVDLVAGDAVQVVAGEAPGEVVRWLGPALDFSDWEQDRIEAFLDDPILGLERIQRRMRDFMDDQDAAYAVWQESTSELQEALKELERLHSEAEQQNEARDFQREVVEPLSRASAIASLNYRYYAVSSFSLRRHVIARMYVNMKTRYLTDLGNPLFQEFLALHGQVLAEFENRVVPQLTVLDI
;
A
#
# COMPACT_ATOMS: atom_id res chain seq x y z
N MET A 1 -37.33 47.82 -23.05
CA MET A 1 -37.30 46.35 -22.86
C MET A 1 -35.98 46.01 -22.21
N LYS A 2 -36.00 45.62 -20.93
CA LYS A 2 -34.83 45.31 -20.09
C LYS A 2 -34.40 43.87 -20.38
N ASN A 3 -33.21 43.67 -20.94
CA ASN A 3 -32.61 42.35 -21.03
C ASN A 3 -31.79 42.12 -19.75
N LEU A 4 -32.32 41.27 -18.88
CA LEU A 4 -31.71 40.79 -17.66
C LEU A 4 -30.78 39.61 -18.04
N LEU A 5 -29.47 39.82 -17.99
CA LEU A 5 -28.48 38.77 -18.20
C LEU A 5 -28.26 38.05 -16.85
N LEU A 6 -28.79 36.83 -16.74
CA LEU A 6 -28.60 35.96 -15.58
C LEU A 6 -27.22 35.28 -15.71
N ILE A 7 -26.25 35.72 -14.92
CA ILE A 7 -24.95 35.03 -14.77
C ILE A 7 -25.20 33.85 -13.83
N LEU A 8 -25.24 32.65 -14.40
CA LEU A 8 -25.24 31.39 -13.68
C LEU A 8 -23.83 31.17 -13.12
N ILE A 9 -23.63 31.51 -11.84
CA ILE A 9 -22.44 31.10 -11.09
C ILE A 9 -22.54 29.59 -10.89
N VAL A 10 -21.86 28.82 -11.74
CA VAL A 10 -21.61 27.40 -11.49
C VAL A 10 -20.61 27.34 -10.33
N LEU A 11 -21.14 27.09 -9.13
CA LEU A 11 -20.37 26.76 -7.95
C LEU A 11 -19.70 25.40 -8.22
N VAL A 12 -18.49 25.42 -8.77
CA VAL A 12 -17.61 24.24 -8.79
C VAL A 12 -17.13 24.08 -7.36
N SER A 13 -17.93 23.44 -6.51
CA SER A 13 -17.44 22.96 -5.22
C SER A 13 -16.27 22.02 -5.51
N PRO A 14 -15.07 22.25 -4.94
CA PRO A 14 -14.05 21.23 -4.94
C PRO A 14 -14.64 20.05 -4.19
N VAL A 15 -14.92 18.96 -4.91
CA VAL A 15 -15.25 17.68 -4.29
C VAL A 15 -13.96 17.27 -3.59
N PHE A 16 -13.88 17.56 -2.29
CA PHE A 16 -12.87 16.98 -1.42
C PHE A 16 -13.08 15.47 -1.47
N LEU A 17 -12.22 14.80 -2.22
CA LEU A 17 -12.22 13.35 -2.32
C LEU A 17 -11.80 12.81 -0.96
N MET A 18 -12.81 12.35 -0.22
CA MET A 18 -12.63 11.58 1.00
C MET A 18 -11.99 10.24 0.66
N ALA A 19 -11.19 9.74 1.60
CA ALA A 19 -10.76 8.35 1.67
C ALA A 19 -11.88 7.39 1.27
N GLN A 20 -11.59 6.46 0.37
CA GLN A 20 -12.56 5.43 -0.02
C GLN A 20 -12.41 4.22 0.90
N ASP A 21 -13.18 4.21 1.98
CA ASP A 21 -13.38 3.03 2.83
C ASP A 21 -13.98 1.87 2.00
N ALA A 22 -13.75 0.63 2.44
CA ALA A 22 -14.35 -0.56 1.87
C ALA A 22 -15.13 -1.32 2.94
N ASP A 23 -16.40 -1.61 2.68
CA ASP A 23 -17.28 -2.27 3.64
C ASP A 23 -17.23 -3.79 3.48
N VAL A 24 -17.22 -4.52 4.59
CA VAL A 24 -17.33 -5.97 4.58
C VAL A 24 -18.75 -6.37 4.18
N VAL A 25 -18.88 -7.01 3.03
CA VAL A 25 -20.17 -7.50 2.52
C VAL A 25 -20.32 -9.01 2.62
N TYR A 26 -19.24 -9.74 2.87
CA TYR A 26 -19.28 -11.16 3.13
C TYR A 26 -17.96 -11.63 3.76
N TYR A 27 -18.01 -12.62 4.64
CA TYR A 27 -16.82 -13.31 5.11
C TYR A 27 -17.10 -14.75 5.54
N GLU A 28 -16.07 -15.58 5.51
CA GLU A 28 -16.03 -16.92 6.11
C GLU A 28 -14.88 -17.02 7.11
N GLY A 29 -15.02 -17.89 8.11
CA GLY A 29 -13.96 -18.14 9.09
C GLY A 29 -13.86 -17.08 10.18
N ARG A 30 -12.63 -16.69 10.55
CA ARG A 30 -12.32 -15.66 11.57
C ARG A 30 -11.25 -14.67 11.09
N PRO A 31 -11.52 -13.95 9.99
CA PRO A 31 -10.61 -12.92 9.51
C PRO A 31 -10.49 -11.80 10.54
N GLU A 32 -9.38 -11.07 10.47
CA GLU A 32 -9.11 -9.95 11.38
C GLU A 32 -8.93 -8.64 10.59
N ILE A 33 -9.48 -7.54 11.11
CA ILE A 33 -9.04 -6.19 10.76
C ILE A 33 -7.93 -5.80 11.74
N ARG A 34 -6.82 -5.32 11.18
CA ARG A 34 -5.69 -4.77 11.92
C ARG A 34 -5.47 -3.35 11.46
N ARG A 35 -5.58 -2.39 12.37
CA ARG A 35 -4.88 -1.12 12.18
C ARG A 35 -3.40 -1.42 12.33
N ASP A 36 -2.55 -0.74 11.56
CA ASP A 36 -1.11 -0.94 11.68
C ASP A 36 -0.70 -0.93 13.18
N GLY A 37 0.02 -1.96 13.59
CA GLY A 37 0.40 -2.19 14.99
C GLY A 37 -0.63 -2.49 16.08
N SER A 38 -1.93 -2.41 15.81
CA SER A 38 -2.91 -2.85 16.80
C SER A 38 -2.97 -4.38 16.84
N ARG A 39 -3.37 -4.93 18.00
CA ARG A 39 -3.89 -6.31 18.01
C ARG A 39 -5.06 -6.37 17.04
N GLY A 40 -5.12 -7.43 16.24
CA GLY A 40 -6.25 -7.64 15.34
C GLY A 40 -7.54 -7.83 16.10
N VAL A 41 -8.59 -7.27 15.53
CA VAL A 41 -9.96 -7.47 15.97
C VAL A 41 -10.62 -8.37 14.93
N GLU A 42 -11.39 -9.34 15.38
CA GLU A 42 -12.18 -10.19 14.48
C GLU A 42 -13.12 -9.30 13.66
N LEU A 43 -13.11 -9.54 12.34
CA LEU A 43 -13.87 -8.80 11.35
C LEU A 43 -15.31 -9.35 11.30
N ASP A 44 -16.30 -8.45 11.27
CA ASP A 44 -17.72 -8.80 11.11
C ASP A 44 -18.36 -8.12 9.89
N PHE A 45 -19.53 -8.60 9.50
CA PHE A 45 -20.31 -8.06 8.40
C PHE A 45 -20.69 -6.60 8.67
N GLY A 46 -20.46 -5.73 7.68
CA GLY A 46 -20.72 -4.30 7.77
C GLY A 46 -19.62 -3.49 8.46
N ASP A 47 -18.54 -4.12 8.92
CA ASP A 47 -17.35 -3.38 9.34
C ASP A 47 -16.73 -2.64 8.14
N ALA A 48 -16.22 -1.44 8.39
CA ALA A 48 -15.53 -0.65 7.39
C ALA A 48 -14.01 -0.84 7.52
N VAL A 49 -13.35 -1.18 6.43
CA VAL A 49 -11.90 -1.21 6.27
C VAL A 49 -11.45 0.16 5.77
N ARG A 50 -10.70 0.88 6.60
CA ARG A 50 -10.25 2.24 6.31
C ARG A 50 -8.81 2.29 5.83
N PRO A 51 -8.37 3.37 5.18
CA PRO A 51 -6.94 3.55 4.93
C PRO A 51 -6.09 3.47 6.20
N GLY A 52 -4.99 2.73 6.13
CA GLY A 52 -4.15 2.36 7.26
C GLY A 52 -4.58 1.07 7.98
N GLU A 53 -5.56 0.35 7.44
CA GLU A 53 -6.03 -0.92 7.98
C GLU A 53 -5.78 -2.07 7.01
N SER A 54 -5.48 -3.23 7.58
CA SER A 54 -5.22 -4.48 6.90
C SER A 54 -6.29 -5.51 7.24
N VAL A 55 -6.78 -6.21 6.24
CA VAL A 55 -7.53 -7.45 6.38
C VAL A 55 -6.55 -8.61 6.35
N VAL A 56 -6.58 -9.44 7.39
CA VAL A 56 -5.74 -10.62 7.54
C VAL A 56 -6.61 -11.86 7.57
N THR A 57 -6.40 -12.76 6.63
CA THR A 57 -7.10 -14.05 6.52
C THR A 57 -6.16 -15.20 6.89
N GLY A 58 -6.66 -16.17 7.64
CA GLY A 58 -6.03 -17.47 7.82
C GLY A 58 -6.44 -18.48 6.74
N ARG A 59 -6.01 -19.73 6.91
CA ARG A 59 -6.20 -20.85 5.96
C ARG A 59 -7.63 -21.19 5.58
N ARG A 60 -8.62 -20.74 6.35
CA ARG A 60 -10.05 -21.04 6.15
C ARG A 60 -10.89 -19.78 6.06
N ASP A 61 -10.23 -18.63 6.00
CA ASP A 61 -10.90 -17.36 6.03
C ASP A 61 -11.00 -16.83 4.60
N PHE A 62 -12.08 -16.11 4.34
CA PHE A 62 -12.35 -15.44 3.08
C PHE A 62 -13.09 -14.15 3.39
N VAL A 63 -12.80 -13.07 2.66
CA VAL A 63 -13.49 -11.78 2.85
C VAL A 63 -13.82 -11.19 1.48
N GLU A 64 -15.06 -10.73 1.32
CA GLU A 64 -15.47 -9.87 0.21
C GLU A 64 -15.76 -8.47 0.76
N LEU A 65 -15.11 -7.48 0.17
CA LEU A 65 -15.30 -6.06 0.46
C LEU A 65 -15.98 -5.38 -0.73
N ASP A 66 -16.87 -4.44 -0.46
CA ASP A 66 -17.43 -3.50 -1.43
C ASP A 66 -16.90 -2.10 -1.16
N GLN A 67 -16.22 -1.54 -2.16
CA GLN A 67 -15.72 -0.17 -2.13
C GLN A 67 -16.58 0.70 -3.05
N ALA A 68 -16.74 1.97 -2.67
CA ALA A 68 -17.57 2.94 -3.39
C ALA A 68 -17.40 2.86 -4.93
N GLY A 69 -18.53 2.86 -5.64
CA GLY A 69 -18.55 2.69 -7.10
C GLY A 69 -18.75 1.26 -7.58
N GLY A 70 -19.05 0.31 -6.68
CA GLY A 70 -19.34 -1.09 -6.99
C GLY A 70 -18.09 -1.91 -7.25
N ASN A 71 -16.99 -1.52 -6.61
CA ASN A 71 -15.71 -2.19 -6.72
C ASN A 71 -15.66 -3.34 -5.72
N ILE A 72 -15.51 -4.57 -6.19
CA ILE A 72 -15.48 -5.75 -5.33
C ILE A 72 -14.05 -6.21 -5.15
N ILE A 73 -13.64 -6.42 -3.89
CA ILE A 73 -12.31 -6.90 -3.51
C ILE A 73 -12.49 -8.21 -2.74
N ARG A 74 -11.87 -9.28 -3.19
CA ARG A 74 -11.94 -10.60 -2.56
C ARG A 74 -10.59 -11.00 -2.01
N VAL A 75 -10.51 -11.08 -0.70
CA VAL A 75 -9.31 -11.46 0.05
C VAL A 75 -9.41 -12.97 0.30
N SER A 76 -8.53 -13.72 -0.35
CA SER A 76 -8.49 -15.19 -0.29
C SER A 76 -7.86 -15.67 1.03
N PRO A 77 -7.81 -16.98 1.32
CA PRO A 77 -7.08 -17.49 2.49
C PRO A 77 -5.61 -17.07 2.54
N ASP A 78 -5.04 -17.08 3.74
CA ASP A 78 -3.61 -16.82 4.02
C ASP A 78 -3.07 -15.50 3.43
N THR A 79 -3.93 -14.49 3.39
CA THR A 79 -3.69 -13.23 2.68
C THR A 79 -3.58 -12.05 3.66
N VAL A 80 -2.72 -11.10 3.32
CA VAL A 80 -2.62 -9.79 3.99
C VAL A 80 -2.87 -8.70 2.96
N PHE A 81 -4.08 -8.16 2.99
CA PHE A 81 -4.53 -7.06 2.15
C PHE A 81 -4.55 -5.78 2.99
N THR A 82 -3.99 -4.69 2.50
CA THR A 82 -3.97 -3.39 3.19
C THR A 82 -4.53 -2.31 2.29
N LEU A 83 -5.43 -1.48 2.84
CA LEU A 83 -5.88 -0.27 2.19
C LEU A 83 -4.98 0.89 2.64
N ARG A 84 -4.34 1.58 1.70
CA ARG A 84 -3.43 2.69 1.98
C ARG A 84 -3.83 3.95 1.24
N GLU A 85 -3.24 5.05 1.66
CA GLU A 85 -3.35 6.34 0.97
C GLU A 85 -1.96 6.93 0.75
N VAL A 86 -1.81 7.58 -0.39
CA VAL A 86 -0.65 8.40 -0.72
C VAL A 86 -1.13 9.64 -1.45
N GLU A 87 -0.43 10.76 -1.30
CA GLU A 87 -0.66 11.94 -2.12
C GLU A 87 0.38 12.01 -3.23
N ARG A 88 -0.12 12.12 -4.46
CA ARG A 88 0.68 12.29 -5.67
C ARG A 88 0.07 13.36 -6.55
N ASP A 89 0.91 14.25 -7.07
CA ASP A 89 0.50 15.33 -7.99
C ASP A 89 -0.66 16.18 -7.43
N GLY A 90 -0.69 16.40 -6.11
CA GLY A 90 -1.72 17.19 -5.43
C GLY A 90 -3.06 16.46 -5.27
N GLN A 91 -3.10 15.14 -5.51
CA GLN A 91 -4.30 14.32 -5.37
C GLN A 91 -4.04 13.13 -4.45
N ARG A 92 -4.95 12.92 -3.49
CA ARG A 92 -4.94 11.71 -2.68
C ARG A 92 -5.41 10.54 -3.52
N GLU A 93 -4.63 9.46 -3.47
CA GLU A 93 -4.90 8.21 -4.14
C GLU A 93 -4.98 7.09 -3.12
N THR A 94 -6.03 6.28 -3.23
CA THR A 94 -6.15 5.03 -2.47
C THR A 94 -5.31 3.97 -3.17
N VAL A 95 -4.43 3.31 -2.42
CA VAL A 95 -3.56 2.24 -2.90
C VAL A 95 -3.94 0.95 -2.20
N MET A 96 -4.44 0.00 -2.97
CA MET A 96 -4.77 -1.34 -2.50
C MET A 96 -3.53 -2.21 -2.55
N THR A 97 -3.02 -2.65 -1.40
CA THR A 97 -1.77 -3.41 -1.34
C THR A 97 -2.01 -4.87 -0.95
N ASN A 98 -1.60 -5.80 -1.80
CA ASN A 98 -1.46 -7.21 -1.45
C ASN A 98 -0.01 -7.47 -0.99
N THR A 99 0.19 -7.81 0.28
CA THR A 99 1.55 -8.07 0.78
C THR A 99 1.95 -9.53 0.60
N VAL A 100 1.01 -10.43 0.78
CA VAL A 100 1.17 -11.88 0.62
C VAL A 100 -0.21 -12.50 0.45
N GLY A 101 -0.31 -13.58 -0.33
CA GLY A 101 -1.56 -14.27 -0.60
C GLY A 101 -2.21 -13.82 -1.90
N ALA A 102 -3.52 -14.01 -2.02
CA ALA A 102 -4.26 -13.80 -3.26
C ALA A 102 -5.44 -12.83 -3.07
N VAL A 103 -5.51 -11.82 -3.93
CA VAL A 103 -6.63 -10.86 -3.94
C VAL A 103 -7.18 -10.73 -5.35
N SER A 104 -8.48 -10.98 -5.50
CA SER A 104 -9.19 -10.74 -6.76
C SER A 104 -9.93 -9.41 -6.69
N TYR A 105 -9.83 -8.64 -7.76
CA TYR A 105 -10.42 -7.32 -7.88
C TYR A 105 -11.39 -7.30 -9.05
N ARG A 106 -12.51 -6.60 -8.87
CA ARG A 106 -13.45 -6.31 -9.94
C ARG A 106 -13.85 -4.84 -9.85
N PHE A 107 -13.30 -4.05 -10.76
CA PHE A 107 -13.54 -2.62 -10.81
C PHE A 107 -14.59 -2.28 -11.87
N GLY A 108 -15.56 -1.43 -11.52
CA GLY A 108 -16.57 -0.97 -12.45
C GLY A 108 -16.00 -0.04 -13.53
N ALA A 109 -16.41 -0.22 -14.79
CA ALA A 109 -15.97 0.63 -15.91
C ALA A 109 -16.34 2.12 -15.75
N LEU A 110 -17.33 2.42 -14.90
CA LEU A 110 -17.84 3.76 -14.61
C LEU A 110 -17.18 4.44 -13.41
N ALA A 111 -16.20 3.81 -12.75
CA ALA A 111 -15.56 4.33 -11.53
C ALA A 111 -14.77 5.65 -11.73
N GLY A 112 -14.71 6.20 -12.95
CA GLY A 112 -14.22 7.55 -13.25
C GLY A 112 -12.70 7.74 -13.16
N ARG A 113 -12.01 7.04 -12.25
CA ARG A 113 -10.57 7.15 -11.99
C ARG A 113 -9.89 5.79 -12.09
N GLN A 114 -8.63 5.80 -12.53
CA GLN A 114 -7.77 4.62 -12.55
C GLN A 114 -7.46 4.23 -11.10
N GLN A 115 -7.66 2.95 -10.78
CA GLN A 115 -7.36 2.40 -9.46
C GLN A 115 -5.92 1.90 -9.44
N ARG A 116 -5.24 2.04 -8.30
CA ARG A 116 -3.85 1.60 -8.11
C ARG A 116 -3.83 0.38 -7.18
N VAL A 117 -3.39 -0.75 -7.72
CA VAL A 117 -3.17 -1.98 -6.96
C VAL A 117 -1.68 -2.23 -6.88
N SER A 118 -1.16 -2.49 -5.69
CA SER A 118 0.25 -2.74 -5.44
C SER A 118 0.43 -4.13 -4.86
N SER A 119 1.55 -4.79 -5.17
CA SER A 119 1.96 -6.02 -4.52
C SER A 119 3.45 -6.00 -4.25
N GLY A 120 3.85 -5.76 -3.00
CA GLY A 120 5.24 -5.66 -2.52
C GLY A 120 6.16 -4.73 -3.33
N THR A 121 6.57 -5.21 -4.50
CA THR A 121 7.53 -4.62 -5.43
C THR A 121 6.91 -4.04 -6.71
N VAL A 122 5.62 -4.27 -6.97
CA VAL A 122 4.97 -4.02 -8.26
C VAL A 122 3.74 -3.14 -8.10
N VAL A 123 3.45 -2.33 -9.12
CA VAL A 123 2.20 -1.56 -9.18
C VAL A 123 1.46 -1.83 -10.49
N ALA A 124 0.15 -2.04 -10.39
CA ALA A 124 -0.77 -2.14 -11.50
C ALA A 124 -1.77 -0.98 -11.50
N GLY A 125 -1.92 -0.33 -12.66
CA GLY A 125 -2.96 0.65 -12.93
C GLY A 125 -4.16 0.00 -13.62
N VAL A 126 -5.38 0.23 -13.10
CA VAL A 126 -6.56 -0.54 -13.51
C VAL A 126 -7.76 0.33 -13.82
N ARG A 127 -8.51 -0.02 -14.88
CA ARG A 127 -9.77 0.63 -15.22
C ARG A 127 -10.77 -0.35 -15.84
N GLY A 128 -11.85 -0.64 -15.11
CA GLY A 128 -12.96 -1.45 -15.63
C GLY A 128 -12.53 -2.89 -15.94
N THR A 129 -12.02 -3.60 -14.94
CA THR A 129 -11.26 -4.85 -15.13
C THR A 129 -11.54 -5.82 -14.00
N GLU A 130 -11.53 -7.11 -14.31
CA GLU A 130 -11.49 -8.20 -13.35
C GLU A 130 -10.16 -8.94 -13.49
N PHE A 131 -9.43 -9.06 -12.38
CA PHE A 131 -8.10 -9.65 -12.37
C PHE A 131 -7.76 -10.11 -10.95
N THR A 132 -6.77 -10.99 -10.85
CA THR A 132 -6.27 -11.50 -9.57
C THR A 132 -4.77 -11.23 -9.43
N VAL A 133 -4.37 -10.84 -8.22
CA VAL A 133 -2.97 -10.62 -7.84
C VAL A 133 -2.58 -11.65 -6.81
N PHE A 134 -1.52 -12.38 -7.11
CA PHE A 134 -0.86 -13.31 -6.20
C PHE A 134 0.45 -12.68 -5.73
N ALA A 135 0.67 -12.67 -4.42
CA ALA A 135 1.85 -12.11 -3.78
C ALA A 135 2.55 -13.22 -3.00
N GLY A 136 3.77 -13.55 -3.42
CA GLY A 136 4.52 -14.67 -2.88
C GLY A 136 5.30 -14.33 -1.62
N SER A 137 5.65 -15.34 -0.83
CA SER A 137 6.48 -15.15 0.39
C SER A 137 7.94 -14.79 0.11
N ASP A 138 8.38 -14.92 -1.15
CA ASP A 138 9.66 -14.43 -1.67
C ASP A 138 9.58 -12.97 -2.16
N GLY A 139 8.39 -12.35 -2.10
CA GLY A 139 8.08 -11.00 -2.59
C GLY A 139 7.91 -10.89 -4.11
N SER A 140 7.89 -12.01 -4.82
CA SER A 140 7.43 -12.07 -6.21
C SER A 140 5.93 -11.82 -6.29
N SER A 141 5.44 -11.46 -7.47
CA SER A 141 4.01 -11.29 -7.73
C SER A 141 3.60 -11.87 -9.07
N LEU A 142 2.37 -12.35 -9.16
CA LEU A 142 1.75 -12.81 -10.41
C LEU A 142 0.43 -12.08 -10.60
N PHE A 143 0.27 -11.48 -11.76
CA PHE A 143 -0.95 -10.80 -12.17
C PHE A 143 -1.62 -11.63 -13.26
N GLY A 144 -2.90 -11.97 -13.08
CA GLY A 144 -3.69 -12.67 -14.09
C GLY A 144 -4.98 -11.90 -14.38
N VAL A 145 -5.26 -11.63 -15.66
CA VAL A 145 -6.41 -10.82 -16.08
C VAL A 145 -7.54 -11.70 -16.59
N ASP A 146 -8.70 -11.62 -15.95
CA ASP A 146 -9.91 -12.32 -16.36
C ASP A 146 -10.65 -11.53 -17.44
N THR A 147 -10.89 -10.23 -17.21
CA THR A 147 -11.56 -9.34 -18.16
C THR A 147 -10.98 -7.93 -18.11
N GLY A 148 -10.96 -7.22 -19.24
CA GLY A 148 -10.44 -5.85 -19.32
C GLY A 148 -8.93 -5.80 -19.61
N MET A 149 -8.25 -4.79 -19.08
CA MET A 149 -6.83 -4.55 -19.28
C MET A 149 -6.21 -3.92 -18.04
N ILE A 150 -5.01 -4.38 -17.66
CA ILE A 150 -4.17 -3.73 -16.64
C ILE A 150 -2.82 -3.38 -17.24
N THR A 151 -2.20 -2.33 -16.70
CA THR A 151 -0.79 -2.01 -16.97
C THR A 151 0.01 -2.33 -15.72
N VAL A 152 0.98 -3.24 -15.81
CA VAL A 152 1.88 -3.66 -14.73
C VAL A 152 3.21 -2.95 -14.90
N GLU A 153 3.63 -2.20 -13.88
CA GLU A 153 4.88 -1.46 -13.83
C GLU A 153 5.81 -2.04 -12.75
N SER A 154 7.04 -2.38 -13.13
CA SER A 154 8.11 -2.72 -12.19
C SER A 154 9.48 -2.40 -12.77
N ALA A 155 10.42 -1.96 -11.92
CA ALA A 155 11.77 -1.56 -12.31
C ALA A 155 11.83 -0.58 -13.51
N GLY A 156 10.84 0.31 -13.60
CA GLY A 156 10.71 1.31 -14.69
C GLY A 156 10.26 0.74 -16.04
N VAL A 157 9.81 -0.51 -16.08
CA VAL A 157 9.28 -1.17 -17.27
C VAL A 157 7.79 -1.43 -17.09
N GLU A 158 7.01 -1.03 -18.08
CA GLU A 158 5.57 -1.25 -18.14
C GLU A 158 5.21 -2.36 -19.13
N VAL A 159 4.24 -3.19 -18.75
CA VAL A 159 3.66 -4.24 -19.60
C VAL A 159 2.14 -4.20 -19.48
N ASP A 160 1.47 -4.08 -20.63
CA ASP A 160 0.01 -4.18 -20.71
C ASP A 160 -0.43 -5.64 -20.81
N LEU A 161 -1.40 -6.02 -19.98
CA LEU A 161 -2.04 -7.34 -19.99
C LEU A 161 -3.51 -7.18 -20.36
N VAL A 162 -3.99 -8.01 -21.28
CA VAL A 162 -5.42 -8.11 -21.61
C VAL A 162 -6.02 -9.39 -21.06
N ALA A 163 -7.34 -9.54 -21.18
CA ALA A 163 -8.05 -10.76 -20.80
C ALA A 163 -7.33 -12.04 -21.29
N GLY A 164 -7.11 -12.97 -20.36
CA GLY A 164 -6.38 -14.21 -20.56
C GLY A 164 -4.86 -14.06 -20.63
N ASP A 165 -4.29 -12.92 -20.24
CA ASP A 165 -2.85 -12.75 -20.03
C ASP A 165 -2.51 -12.87 -18.55
N ALA A 166 -1.29 -13.34 -18.30
CA ALA A 166 -0.67 -13.27 -16.99
C ALA A 166 0.80 -12.87 -17.11
N VAL A 167 1.32 -12.21 -16.08
CA VAL A 167 2.74 -11.87 -15.97
C VAL A 167 3.24 -12.06 -14.55
N GLN A 168 4.38 -12.74 -14.43
CA GLN A 168 5.11 -12.83 -13.17
C GLN A 168 6.14 -11.71 -13.10
N VAL A 169 6.28 -11.14 -11.92
CA VAL A 169 7.31 -10.16 -11.60
C VAL A 169 8.08 -10.67 -10.39
N VAL A 170 9.37 -10.87 -10.56
CA VAL A 170 10.27 -11.20 -9.45
C VAL A 170 10.61 -9.91 -8.71
N ALA A 171 10.78 -10.01 -7.39
CA ALA A 171 11.06 -8.86 -6.54
C ALA A 171 12.22 -8.00 -7.08
N GLY A 172 11.96 -6.72 -7.32
CA GLY A 172 12.96 -5.76 -7.78
C GLY A 172 13.40 -5.91 -9.24
N GLU A 173 12.72 -6.75 -10.02
CA GLU A 173 12.99 -6.97 -11.45
C GLU A 173 11.88 -6.41 -12.33
N ALA A 174 12.18 -6.25 -13.62
CA ALA A 174 11.17 -5.89 -14.62
C ALA A 174 10.13 -7.03 -14.76
N PRO A 175 8.93 -6.74 -15.27
CA PRO A 175 7.96 -7.78 -15.57
C PRO A 175 8.54 -8.83 -16.52
N GLY A 176 8.24 -10.11 -16.25
CA GLY A 176 8.68 -11.23 -17.08
C GLY A 176 7.93 -11.31 -18.41
N GLU A 177 8.10 -12.44 -19.10
CA GLU A 177 7.33 -12.68 -20.33
C GLU A 177 5.84 -12.82 -20.03
N VAL A 178 5.02 -12.16 -20.87
CA VAL A 178 3.56 -12.32 -20.82
C VAL A 178 3.19 -13.70 -21.34
N VAL A 179 2.47 -14.45 -20.52
CA VAL A 179 1.98 -15.79 -20.86
C VAL A 179 0.47 -15.78 -21.03
N ARG A 180 -0.04 -16.61 -21.95
CA ARG A 180 -1.48 -16.80 -22.11
C ARG A 180 -2.02 -17.73 -21.03
N TRP A 181 -2.86 -17.18 -20.18
CA TRP A 181 -3.63 -17.87 -19.16
C TRP A 181 -5.04 -18.15 -19.67
N LEU A 182 -5.25 -19.31 -20.30
CA LEU A 182 -6.54 -19.72 -20.88
C LEU A 182 -7.29 -20.76 -20.02
N GLY A 183 -6.92 -20.92 -18.74
CA GLY A 183 -7.23 -22.11 -17.92
C GLY A 183 -7.88 -21.85 -16.56
N PRO A 184 -8.08 -22.91 -15.74
CA PRO A 184 -8.89 -22.88 -14.51
C PRO A 184 -8.35 -21.90 -13.46
N ALA A 185 -9.15 -21.66 -12.42
CA ALA A 185 -8.79 -20.85 -11.26
C ALA A 185 -7.35 -21.13 -10.84
N LEU A 186 -6.52 -20.10 -10.86
CA LEU A 186 -5.10 -20.19 -10.54
C LEU A 186 -4.94 -20.82 -9.15
N ASP A 187 -4.38 -22.02 -9.07
CA ASP A 187 -4.07 -22.62 -7.77
C ASP A 187 -2.82 -21.92 -7.23
N PHE A 188 -3.07 -20.94 -6.37
CA PHE A 188 -2.03 -20.17 -5.72
C PHE A 188 -1.03 -21.04 -4.96
N SER A 189 -1.46 -22.19 -4.45
CA SER A 189 -0.62 -23.05 -3.62
C SER A 189 0.57 -23.60 -4.40
N ASP A 190 0.33 -24.04 -5.64
CA ASP A 190 1.37 -24.57 -6.51
C ASP A 190 2.34 -23.47 -6.94
N TRP A 191 1.83 -22.29 -7.31
CA TRP A 191 2.69 -21.17 -7.68
C TRP A 191 3.56 -20.68 -6.50
N GLU A 192 2.97 -20.58 -5.30
CA GLU A 192 3.70 -20.18 -4.10
C GLU A 192 4.77 -21.21 -3.70
N GLN A 193 4.47 -22.50 -3.85
CA GLN A 193 5.44 -23.58 -3.66
C GLN A 193 6.65 -23.40 -4.60
N ASP A 194 6.41 -23.15 -5.89
CA ASP A 194 7.48 -22.89 -6.87
C ASP A 194 8.31 -21.65 -6.50
N ARG A 195 7.68 -20.61 -5.95
CA ARG A 195 8.40 -19.40 -5.49
C ARG A 195 9.25 -19.68 -4.26
N ILE A 196 8.75 -20.44 -3.30
CA ILE A 196 9.52 -20.87 -2.13
C ILE A 196 10.72 -21.72 -2.56
N GLU A 197 10.53 -22.65 -3.49
CA GLU A 197 11.62 -23.49 -4.00
C GLU A 197 12.68 -22.65 -4.70
N ALA A 198 12.28 -21.73 -5.59
CA ALA A 198 13.20 -20.81 -6.26
C ALA A 198 13.98 -19.92 -5.27
N PHE A 199 13.33 -19.45 -4.18
CA PHE A 199 14.03 -18.75 -3.11
C PHE A 199 15.03 -19.64 -2.37
N LEU A 200 14.67 -20.89 -2.07
CA LEU A 200 15.54 -21.81 -1.35
C LEU A 200 16.76 -22.27 -2.16
N ASP A 201 16.69 -22.16 -3.48
CA ASP A 201 17.81 -22.43 -4.39
C ASP A 201 18.85 -21.30 -4.36
N ASP A 202 18.43 -20.03 -4.24
CA ASP A 202 19.33 -18.88 -4.06
C ASP A 202 18.79 -17.88 -3.01
N PRO A 203 18.93 -18.20 -1.71
CA PRO A 203 18.32 -17.43 -0.64
C PRO A 203 19.01 -16.08 -0.40
N ILE A 204 20.27 -15.95 -0.80
CA ILE A 204 21.02 -14.69 -0.69
C ILE A 204 20.47 -13.71 -1.71
N LEU A 205 20.42 -14.09 -2.99
CA LEU A 205 19.87 -13.23 -4.04
C LEU A 205 18.41 -12.87 -3.77
N GLY A 206 17.60 -13.83 -3.30
CA GLY A 206 16.22 -13.57 -2.91
C GLY A 206 16.12 -12.47 -1.85
N LEU A 207 16.93 -12.54 -0.80
CA LEU A 207 16.91 -11.53 0.26
C LEU A 207 17.47 -10.17 -0.21
N GLU A 208 18.51 -10.16 -1.04
CA GLU A 208 19.06 -8.93 -1.62
C GLU A 208 18.03 -8.17 -2.47
N ARG A 209 17.22 -8.89 -3.25
CA ARG A 209 16.12 -8.31 -4.04
C ARG A 209 15.10 -7.60 -3.14
N ILE A 210 14.69 -8.23 -2.05
CA ILE A 210 13.76 -7.63 -1.08
C ILE A 210 14.39 -6.48 -0.32
N GLN A 211 15.67 -6.61 0.05
CA GLN A 211 16.42 -5.52 0.68
C GLN A 211 16.47 -4.29 -0.22
N ARG A 212 16.73 -4.45 -1.52
CA ARG A 212 16.75 -3.34 -2.47
C ARG A 212 15.42 -2.60 -2.49
N ARG A 213 14.30 -3.33 -2.62
CA ARG A 213 12.97 -2.73 -2.58
C ARG A 213 12.69 -2.00 -1.26
N MET A 214 13.08 -2.60 -0.15
CA MET A 214 12.94 -1.97 1.16
C MET A 214 13.74 -0.68 1.25
N ARG A 215 14.94 -0.63 0.67
CA ARG A 215 15.74 0.60 0.60
C ARG A 215 15.08 1.67 -0.25
N ASP A 216 14.48 1.32 -1.39
CA ASP A 216 13.72 2.29 -2.19
C ASP A 216 12.63 2.96 -1.33
N PHE A 217 11.87 2.17 -0.55
CA PHE A 217 10.89 2.72 0.39
C PHE A 217 11.54 3.56 1.50
N MET A 218 12.68 3.17 2.04
CA MET A 218 13.38 3.96 3.07
C MET A 218 13.89 5.30 2.50
N ASP A 219 14.38 5.31 1.27
CA ASP A 219 14.86 6.52 0.60
C ASP A 219 13.68 7.48 0.33
N ASP A 220 12.56 6.96 -0.16
CA ASP A 220 11.31 7.72 -0.33
C ASP A 220 10.75 8.21 1.01
N GLN A 221 10.85 7.40 2.07
CA GLN A 221 10.47 7.76 3.42
C GLN A 221 11.31 8.93 3.93
N ASP A 222 12.63 8.86 3.80
CA ASP A 222 13.54 9.91 4.30
C ASP A 222 13.30 11.23 3.58
N ALA A 223 13.07 11.19 2.26
CA ALA A 223 12.70 12.36 1.48
C ALA A 223 11.35 12.96 1.94
N ALA A 224 10.31 12.13 2.08
CA ALA A 224 8.99 12.58 2.51
C ALA A 224 8.99 13.10 3.97
N TYR A 225 9.82 12.50 4.83
CA TYR A 225 9.95 12.89 6.23
C TYR A 225 10.62 14.24 6.39
N ALA A 226 11.65 14.55 5.59
CA ALA A 226 12.28 15.87 5.57
C ALA A 226 11.26 16.97 5.22
N VAL A 227 10.43 16.73 4.20
CA VAL A 227 9.34 17.66 3.81
C VAL A 227 8.34 17.85 4.95
N TRP A 228 7.96 16.75 5.62
CA TRP A 228 7.02 16.83 6.75
C TRP A 228 7.59 17.60 7.94
N GLN A 229 8.88 17.42 8.25
CA GLN A 229 9.54 18.16 9.35
C GLN A 229 9.54 19.67 9.06
N GLU A 230 9.93 20.06 7.85
CA GLU A 230 9.94 21.46 7.43
C GLU A 230 8.53 22.07 7.50
N SER A 231 7.55 21.43 6.85
CA SER A 231 6.18 21.95 6.81
C SER A 231 5.54 22.04 8.20
N THR A 232 5.83 21.07 9.08
CA THR A 232 5.31 21.06 10.45
C THR A 232 5.95 22.17 11.29
N SER A 233 7.24 22.43 11.12
CA SER A 233 7.92 23.55 11.78
C SER A 233 7.32 24.88 11.36
N GLU A 234 7.12 25.09 10.05
CA GLU A 234 6.48 26.31 9.52
C GLU A 234 5.05 26.47 10.05
N LEU A 235 4.26 25.39 10.06
CA LEU A 235 2.91 25.40 10.61
C LEU A 235 2.90 25.77 12.10
N GLN A 236 3.84 25.25 12.90
CA GLN A 236 3.93 25.59 14.31
C GLN A 236 4.23 27.08 14.53
N GLU A 237 5.14 27.67 13.76
CA GLU A 237 5.42 29.10 13.83
C GLU A 237 4.21 29.94 13.37
N ALA A 238 3.53 29.53 12.29
CA ALA A 238 2.31 30.19 11.83
C ALA A 238 1.19 30.10 12.88
N LEU A 239 1.03 28.98 13.57
CA LEU A 239 0.03 28.84 14.63
C LEU A 239 0.31 29.75 15.83
N LYS A 240 1.58 29.92 16.22
CA LYS A 240 1.97 30.88 17.27
C LYS A 240 1.66 32.32 16.87
N GLU A 241 1.92 32.67 15.62
CA GLU A 241 1.61 34.00 15.10
C GLU A 241 0.09 34.24 15.02
N LEU A 242 -0.69 33.25 14.59
CA LEU A 242 -2.14 33.32 14.61
C LEU A 242 -2.69 33.52 16.03
N GLU A 243 -2.11 32.84 17.03
CA GLU A 243 -2.47 33.04 18.44
C GLU A 243 -2.17 34.48 18.90
N ARG A 244 -1.03 35.04 18.50
CA ARG A 244 -0.69 36.45 18.75
C ARG A 244 -1.71 37.40 18.13
N LEU A 245 -2.05 37.23 16.84
CA LEU A 245 -3.04 38.05 16.13
C LEU A 245 -4.43 37.96 16.78
N HIS A 246 -4.84 36.79 17.27
CA HIS A 246 -6.11 36.64 17.98
C HIS A 246 -6.14 37.34 19.35
N SER A 247 -4.98 37.52 20.00
CA SER A 247 -4.91 38.21 21.29
C SER A 247 -5.11 39.73 21.19
N GLU A 248 -5.00 40.30 19.98
CA GLU A 248 -5.11 41.72 19.70
C GLU A 248 -6.51 42.04 19.10
N ALA A 249 -7.42 42.60 19.91
CA ALA A 249 -8.84 42.77 19.56
C ALA A 249 -9.11 43.58 18.27
N GLU A 250 -8.18 44.44 17.87
CA GLU A 250 -8.28 45.26 16.64
C GLU A 250 -7.90 44.48 15.36
N GLN A 251 -7.30 43.29 15.48
CA GLN A 251 -6.73 42.52 14.36
C GLN A 251 -7.56 41.28 13.98
N GLN A 252 -8.83 41.22 14.35
CA GLN A 252 -9.68 40.04 14.05
C GLN A 252 -9.80 39.72 12.56
N ASN A 253 -9.79 40.73 11.68
CA ASN A 253 -9.82 40.50 10.24
C ASN A 253 -8.46 40.00 9.71
N GLU A 254 -7.36 40.55 10.22
CA GLU A 254 -6.01 40.12 9.88
C GLU A 254 -5.73 38.67 10.32
N ALA A 255 -6.19 38.28 11.51
CA ALA A 255 -6.13 36.90 11.97
C ALA A 255 -6.88 35.93 11.05
N ARG A 256 -8.06 36.32 10.55
CA ARG A 256 -8.85 35.50 9.61
C ARG A 256 -8.16 35.35 8.26
N ASP A 257 -7.61 36.44 7.72
CA ASP A 257 -6.89 36.40 6.45
C ASP A 257 -5.60 35.58 6.59
N PHE A 258 -4.85 35.76 7.68
CA PHE A 258 -3.66 34.96 7.99
C PHE A 258 -3.98 33.46 8.15
N GLN A 259 -5.09 33.13 8.83
CA GLN A 259 -5.55 31.76 8.95
C GLN A 259 -5.80 31.12 7.56
N ARG A 260 -6.54 31.82 6.69
CA ARG A 260 -6.90 31.33 5.35
C ARG A 260 -5.70 31.24 4.40
N GLU A 261 -4.80 32.22 4.46
CA GLU A 261 -3.73 32.40 3.47
C GLU A 261 -2.42 31.74 3.87
N VAL A 262 -2.20 31.48 5.16
CA VAL A 262 -0.94 30.92 5.67
C VAL A 262 -1.19 29.60 6.40
N VAL A 263 -2.01 29.61 7.46
CA VAL A 263 -2.19 28.42 8.33
C VAL A 263 -2.87 27.27 7.59
N GLU A 264 -3.95 27.53 6.87
CA GLU A 264 -4.68 26.49 6.15
C GLU A 264 -3.83 25.80 5.05
N PRO A 265 -3.10 26.53 4.18
CA PRO A 265 -2.16 25.90 3.25
C PRO A 265 -1.08 25.07 3.93
N LEU A 266 -0.43 25.59 4.98
CA LEU A 266 0.62 24.87 5.71
C LEU A 266 0.07 23.62 6.43
N SER A 267 -1.15 23.71 6.96
CA SER A 267 -1.85 22.57 7.57
C SER A 267 -2.12 21.48 6.56
N ARG A 268 -2.59 21.84 5.36
CA ARG A 268 -2.78 20.88 4.26
C ARG A 268 -1.45 20.25 3.83
N ALA A 269 -0.42 21.06 3.60
CA ALA A 269 0.91 20.58 3.21
C ALA A 269 1.50 19.61 4.26
N SER A 270 1.37 19.93 5.55
CA SER A 270 1.82 19.06 6.63
C SER A 270 1.05 17.76 6.72
N ALA A 271 -0.27 17.79 6.53
CA ALA A 271 -1.09 16.58 6.50
C ALA A 271 -0.72 15.66 5.32
N ILE A 272 -0.46 16.24 4.16
CA ILE A 272 0.01 15.54 2.95
C ILE A 272 1.38 14.89 3.19
N ALA A 273 2.35 15.66 3.67
CA ALA A 273 3.69 15.16 3.90
C ALA A 273 3.67 14.03 4.95
N SER A 274 2.81 14.17 5.96
CA SER A 274 2.61 13.13 6.97
C SER A 274 2.03 11.84 6.40
N LEU A 275 1.13 11.93 5.44
CA LEU A 275 0.55 10.79 4.76
C LEU A 275 1.64 10.00 4.01
N ASN A 276 2.48 10.72 3.26
CA ASN A 276 3.46 10.12 2.36
C ASN A 276 4.59 9.42 3.13
N TYR A 277 5.20 10.05 4.14
CA TYR A 277 6.29 9.37 4.87
C TYR A 277 5.76 8.12 5.59
N ARG A 278 4.53 8.17 6.15
CA ARG A 278 3.90 7.02 6.81
C ARG A 278 3.61 5.89 5.82
N TYR A 279 3.15 6.22 4.62
CA TYR A 279 2.95 5.23 3.55
C TYR A 279 4.22 4.40 3.30
N TYR A 280 5.37 5.06 3.19
CA TYR A 280 6.65 4.39 2.93
C TYR A 280 7.19 3.62 4.15
N ALA A 281 7.05 4.20 5.35
CA ALA A 281 7.44 3.53 6.59
C ALA A 281 6.65 2.23 6.82
N VAL A 282 5.32 2.28 6.67
CA VAL A 282 4.44 1.11 6.80
C VAL A 282 4.70 0.10 5.68
N SER A 283 4.98 0.53 4.46
CA SER A 283 5.33 -0.37 3.36
C SER A 283 6.61 -1.15 3.67
N SER A 284 7.63 -0.50 4.25
CA SER A 284 8.84 -1.15 4.74
C SER A 284 8.55 -2.11 5.89
N PHE A 285 7.73 -1.72 6.86
CA PHE A 285 7.32 -2.58 7.97
C PHE A 285 6.60 -3.84 7.49
N SER A 286 5.73 -3.68 6.49
CA SER A 286 4.98 -4.76 5.86
C SER A 286 5.90 -5.79 5.20
N LEU A 287 6.90 -5.35 4.42
CA LEU A 287 7.91 -6.24 3.83
C LEU A 287 8.70 -6.99 4.92
N ARG A 288 9.14 -6.29 5.96
CA ARG A 288 9.85 -6.90 7.10
C ARG A 288 9.02 -7.99 7.75
N ARG A 289 7.75 -7.71 8.03
CA ARG A 289 6.86 -8.56 8.81
C ARG A 289 6.34 -9.77 8.02
N HIS A 290 6.02 -9.60 6.75
CA HIS A 290 5.29 -10.62 5.99
C HIS A 290 6.13 -11.35 4.96
N VAL A 291 7.19 -10.73 4.44
CA VAL A 291 8.08 -11.32 3.43
C VAL A 291 9.36 -11.81 4.11
N ILE A 292 10.16 -10.89 4.65
CA ILE A 292 11.47 -11.22 5.24
C ILE A 292 11.32 -12.20 6.41
N ALA A 293 10.31 -12.03 7.26
CA ALA A 293 10.05 -12.98 8.35
C ALA A 293 9.74 -14.40 7.85
N ARG A 294 9.00 -14.54 6.73
CA ARG A 294 8.71 -15.85 6.13
C ARG A 294 9.96 -16.46 5.50
N MET A 295 10.76 -15.67 4.78
CA MET A 295 12.07 -16.10 4.26
C MET A 295 12.97 -16.65 5.37
N TYR A 296 13.04 -15.95 6.52
CA TYR A 296 13.78 -16.42 7.69
C TYR A 296 13.24 -17.74 8.25
N VAL A 297 11.92 -17.90 8.38
CA VAL A 297 11.30 -19.15 8.85
C VAL A 297 11.60 -20.31 7.89
N ASN A 298 11.50 -20.09 6.58
CA ASN A 298 11.83 -21.09 5.56
C ASN A 298 13.30 -21.53 5.67
N MET A 299 14.23 -20.57 5.76
CA MET A 299 15.65 -20.87 5.93
C MET A 299 15.95 -21.61 7.24
N LYS A 300 15.38 -21.15 8.36
CA LYS A 300 15.55 -21.81 9.65
C LYS A 300 15.00 -23.24 9.65
N THR A 301 13.90 -23.47 8.95
CA THR A 301 13.28 -24.81 8.82
C THR A 301 14.15 -25.73 7.98
N ARG A 302 14.66 -25.25 6.83
CA ARG A 302 15.54 -26.02 5.94
C ARG A 302 16.84 -26.47 6.63
N TYR A 303 17.42 -25.60 7.47
CA TYR A 303 18.70 -25.85 8.14
C TYR A 303 18.55 -26.21 9.63
N LEU A 304 17.36 -26.66 10.06
CA LEU A 304 17.05 -26.92 11.48
C LEU A 304 18.04 -27.88 12.15
N THR A 305 18.56 -28.86 11.42
CA THR A 305 19.53 -29.86 11.91
C THR A 305 20.99 -29.51 11.62
N ASP A 306 21.26 -28.44 10.87
CA ASP A 306 22.61 -28.00 10.49
C ASP A 306 22.70 -26.46 10.51
N LEU A 307 22.60 -25.90 11.72
CA LEU A 307 22.69 -24.45 11.91
C LEU A 307 24.09 -23.90 11.55
N GLY A 308 25.11 -24.74 11.44
CA GLY A 308 26.46 -24.35 11.04
C GLY A 308 26.66 -24.25 9.52
N ASN A 309 25.62 -24.56 8.73
CA ASN A 309 25.71 -24.54 7.28
C ASN A 309 26.18 -23.16 6.76
N PRO A 310 27.22 -23.09 5.90
CA PRO A 310 27.77 -21.82 5.42
C PRO A 310 26.73 -20.92 4.73
N LEU A 311 25.85 -21.48 3.89
CA LEU A 311 24.82 -20.72 3.18
C LEU A 311 23.79 -20.14 4.16
N PHE A 312 23.43 -20.90 5.20
CA PHE A 312 22.53 -20.39 6.25
C PHE A 312 23.20 -19.28 7.07
N GLN A 313 24.48 -19.42 7.42
CA GLN A 313 25.22 -18.39 8.16
C GLN A 313 25.36 -17.09 7.34
N GLU A 314 25.61 -17.21 6.05
CA GLU A 314 25.65 -16.07 5.12
C GLU A 314 24.27 -15.38 5.04
N PHE A 315 23.19 -16.16 4.90
CA PHE A 315 21.83 -15.63 4.93
C PHE A 315 21.52 -14.91 6.24
N LEU A 316 21.90 -15.47 7.40
CA LEU A 316 21.70 -14.83 8.70
C LEU A 316 22.48 -13.52 8.83
N ALA A 317 23.69 -13.45 8.28
CA ALA A 317 24.48 -12.23 8.27
C ALA A 317 23.80 -11.13 7.45
N LEU A 318 23.34 -11.45 6.24
CA LEU A 318 22.60 -10.50 5.40
C LEU A 318 21.27 -10.10 6.04
N HIS A 319 20.50 -11.05 6.56
CA HIS A 319 19.25 -10.80 7.26
C HIS A 319 19.46 -9.88 8.49
N GLY A 320 20.53 -10.09 9.25
CA GLY A 320 20.92 -9.22 10.35
C GLY A 320 21.21 -7.79 9.90
N GLN A 321 21.86 -7.60 8.76
CA GLN A 321 22.10 -6.27 8.17
C GLN A 321 20.79 -5.60 7.75
N VAL A 322 19.89 -6.32 7.08
CA VAL A 322 18.56 -5.81 6.69
C VAL A 322 17.78 -5.35 7.92
N LEU A 323 17.77 -6.14 8.99
CA LEU A 323 17.09 -5.77 10.23
C LEU A 323 17.75 -4.56 10.90
N ALA A 324 19.08 -4.47 10.95
CA ALA A 324 19.76 -3.33 11.53
C ALA A 324 19.45 -2.03 10.75
N GLU A 325 19.38 -2.09 9.42
CA GLU A 325 18.99 -0.95 8.58
C GLU A 325 17.54 -0.55 8.84
N PHE A 326 16.62 -1.52 8.92
CA PHE A 326 15.22 -1.31 9.28
C PHE A 326 15.03 -0.64 10.65
N GLU A 327 15.70 -1.16 11.69
CA GLU A 327 15.63 -0.61 13.05
C GLU A 327 16.18 0.82 13.13
N ASN A 328 17.19 1.14 12.32
CA ASN A 328 17.80 2.48 12.34
C ASN A 328 17.03 3.53 11.53
N ARG A 329 16.41 3.14 10.40
CA ARG A 329 15.78 4.08 9.46
C ARG A 329 14.26 4.14 9.58
N VAL A 330 13.59 3.01 9.83
CA VAL A 330 12.12 2.92 9.77
C VAL A 330 11.50 3.03 11.14
N VAL A 331 11.98 2.25 12.11
CA VAL A 331 11.40 2.19 13.47
C VAL A 331 11.28 3.56 14.14
N PRO A 332 12.24 4.50 14.05
CA PRO A 332 12.09 5.83 14.63
C PRO A 332 10.91 6.64 14.07
N GLN A 333 10.44 6.30 12.87
CA GLN A 333 9.33 6.98 12.18
C GLN A 333 8.00 6.25 12.34
N LEU A 334 8.01 5.05 12.91
CA LEU A 334 6.79 4.33 13.26
C LEU A 334 6.22 4.87 14.58
N THR A 335 4.89 5.00 14.62
CA THR A 335 4.14 5.33 15.83
C THR A 335 3.63 4.06 16.51
N VAL A 336 3.09 4.20 17.73
CA VAL A 336 2.39 3.08 18.41
C VAL A 336 1.20 2.58 17.58
N LEU A 337 0.64 3.44 16.71
CA LEU A 337 -0.41 3.08 15.76
C LEU A 337 0.14 2.44 14.48
N ASP A 338 1.42 2.06 14.43
CA ASP A 338 2.04 1.37 13.31
C ASP A 338 2.71 0.01 13.70
N ILE A 339 3.03 -0.21 15.00
CA ILE A 339 3.87 -1.32 15.53
C ILE A 339 3.11 -2.53 16.08
#